data_AF-A0A172WNQ1-F1
#
_entry.id   AF-A0A172WNQ1-F1
#
_cell.length_a   1.000
_cell.length_b   1.000
_cell.length_c   1.000
_cell.angle_alpha   90.00
_cell.angle_beta   90.00
_cell.angle_gamma   90.00
#
_symmetry.space_group_name_H-M   'P 1'
#
loop_
_entity.id
_entity.type
_entity.pdbx_description
1 polymer ?
#
loop_
_entity_poly.entity_id
_entity_poly.type
_entity_poly.pdbx_seq_one_letter_code
_entity_poly.pdbx_strand_id
1 'polypeptide(L)'
;MAAVMSGCAMSPQDADKALVKAAFESSTPFEELYHQLTTPATGELLCDQVYRSAIYPERGEFRVYYGIQSGGLAHTIALVHSVVYGFRSDNGTRIEIRNAQEPAFGTQRVPALTNFIETGRCE
;
A
#
# COMPACT_ATOMS: atom_id res chain seq x y z
N MET A 1 -31.21 10.73 0.41
CA MET A 1 -30.16 9.85 -0.14
C MET A 1 -29.25 10.70 -1.02
N ALA A 2 -28.08 11.05 -0.50
CA ALA A 2 -27.05 11.75 -1.27
C ALA A 2 -25.90 10.78 -1.48
N ALA A 3 -25.83 10.20 -2.69
CA ALA A 3 -24.66 9.48 -3.16
C ALA A 3 -23.57 10.51 -3.46
N VAL A 4 -22.67 10.73 -2.50
CA VAL A 4 -21.43 11.47 -2.75
C VAL A 4 -20.43 10.46 -3.30
N MET A 5 -20.51 10.21 -4.60
CA MET A 5 -19.41 9.55 -5.33
C MET A 5 -18.35 10.60 -5.61
N SER A 6 -17.24 10.59 -4.86
CA SER A 6 -16.03 11.32 -5.24
C SER A 6 -14.77 10.63 -4.67
N GLY A 7 -14.01 9.98 -5.55
CA GLY A 7 -12.56 9.83 -5.40
C GLY A 7 -12.03 8.61 -4.65
N CYS A 8 -12.07 7.43 -5.27
CA CYS A 8 -11.03 6.38 -5.28
C CYS A 8 -10.23 6.10 -3.98
N ALA A 9 -10.91 6.10 -2.85
CA ALA A 9 -10.32 5.80 -1.55
C ALA A 9 -11.27 4.92 -0.76
N MET A 10 -10.72 3.98 0.00
CA MET A 10 -11.47 2.96 0.71
C MET A 10 -11.12 2.97 2.20
N SER A 11 -12.00 2.41 3.01
CA SER A 11 -11.69 2.20 4.41
C SER A 11 -10.58 1.14 4.54
N PRO A 12 -9.77 1.13 5.62
CA PRO A 12 -8.78 0.07 5.82
C PRO A 12 -9.36 -1.35 5.78
N GLN A 13 -10.64 -1.50 6.16
CA GLN A 13 -11.34 -2.79 6.16
C GLN A 13 -11.75 -3.23 4.75
N ASP A 14 -12.11 -2.28 3.89
CA ASP A 14 -12.41 -2.55 2.48
C ASP A 14 -11.13 -2.81 1.68
N ALA A 15 -10.02 -2.20 2.11
CA ALA A 15 -8.70 -2.40 1.51
C ALA A 15 -8.19 -3.83 1.66
N ASP A 16 -8.48 -4.48 2.79
CA ASP A 16 -8.15 -5.89 3.01
C ASP A 16 -8.97 -6.83 2.10
N LYS A 17 -10.17 -6.40 1.70
CA LYS A 17 -11.08 -7.15 0.82
C LYS A 17 -10.91 -6.80 -0.66
N ALA A 18 -10.07 -5.82 -0.98
CA ALA A 18 -9.84 -5.39 -2.35
C ALA A 18 -9.20 -6.50 -3.19
N LEU A 19 -9.47 -6.48 -4.49
CA LEU A 19 -8.86 -7.42 -5.43
C LEU A 19 -7.34 -7.23 -5.48
N VAL A 20 -6.62 -8.36 -5.54
CA VAL A 20 -5.19 -8.35 -5.82
C VAL A 20 -4.97 -7.84 -7.25
N LYS A 21 -4.19 -6.78 -7.38
CA LYS A 21 -3.87 -6.13 -8.67
C LYS A 21 -2.49 -6.50 -9.18
N ALA A 22 -1.55 -6.79 -8.29
CA ALA A 22 -0.25 -7.36 -8.62
C ALA A 22 0.17 -8.36 -7.55
N ALA A 23 0.85 -9.42 -7.97
CA ALA A 23 1.48 -10.37 -7.07
C ALA A 23 2.80 -10.85 -7.70
N PHE A 24 3.87 -10.84 -6.92
CA PHE A 24 5.21 -11.20 -7.38
C PHE A 24 6.12 -11.57 -6.20
N GLU A 25 7.28 -12.16 -6.50
CA GLU A 25 8.31 -12.47 -5.51
C GLU A 25 9.42 -11.41 -5.58
N SER A 26 9.83 -10.89 -4.43
CA SER A 26 11.03 -10.08 -4.29
C SER A 26 12.13 -10.91 -3.62
N SER A 27 13.36 -10.76 -4.10
CA SER A 27 14.54 -11.34 -3.44
C SER A 27 14.92 -10.61 -2.16
N THR A 28 14.31 -9.44 -1.89
CA THR A 28 14.57 -8.67 -0.67
C THR A 28 14.04 -9.43 0.56
N PRO A 29 14.86 -9.57 1.63
CA PRO A 29 14.42 -10.20 2.87
C PRO A 29 13.19 -9.53 3.49
N PHE A 30 12.33 -10.33 4.11
CA PHE A 30 11.03 -9.89 4.63
C PHE A 30 11.08 -8.68 5.56
N GLU A 31 12.00 -8.67 6.53
CA GLU A 31 12.13 -7.56 7.49
C GLU A 31 12.72 -6.32 6.82
N GLU A 32 13.71 -6.51 5.95
CA GLU A 32 14.33 -5.42 5.18
C GLU A 32 13.31 -4.73 4.28
N LEU A 33 12.50 -5.51 3.55
CA LEU A 33 11.47 -4.98 2.68
C LEU A 33 10.40 -4.22 3.47
N TYR A 34 9.98 -4.74 4.63
CA TYR A 34 9.06 -4.03 5.52
C TYR A 34 9.63 -2.67 5.96
N HIS A 35 10.90 -2.64 6.34
CA HIS A 35 11.57 -1.40 6.72
C HIS A 35 11.69 -0.41 5.55
N GLN A 36 12.02 -0.89 4.34
CA GLN A 36 12.07 -0.06 3.13
C GLN A 36 10.70 0.55 2.82
N LEU A 37 9.63 -0.24 2.89
CA LEU A 37 8.26 0.21 2.60
C LEU A 37 7.68 1.18 3.63
N THR A 38 8.16 1.14 4.87
CA THR A 38 7.67 1.97 5.97
C THR A 38 8.52 3.19 6.25
N THR A 39 9.76 3.22 5.74
CA THR A 39 10.62 4.39 5.80
C THR A 39 10.09 5.45 4.82
N PRO A 40 9.93 6.72 5.24
CA PRO A 40 9.53 7.79 4.32
C PRO A 40 10.53 7.87 3.16
N ALA A 41 10.05 7.62 1.94
CA ALA A 41 10.88 7.77 0.75
C ALA A 41 11.32 9.24 0.61
N THR A 42 12.62 9.48 0.47
CA THR A 42 13.17 10.81 0.17
C THR A 42 13.09 11.06 -1.34
N GLY A 43 12.13 11.87 -1.80
CA GLY A 43 11.97 12.22 -3.23
C GLY A 43 10.59 12.79 -3.57
N GLU A 44 10.46 13.48 -4.71
CA GLU A 44 9.26 14.23 -5.13
C GLU A 44 8.07 13.37 -5.55
N LEU A 45 8.29 12.09 -5.88
CA LEU A 45 7.23 11.14 -6.23
C LEU A 45 6.77 10.41 -4.97
N LEU A 46 5.85 11.05 -4.27
CA LEU A 46 5.05 10.48 -3.20
C LEU A 46 4.23 9.29 -3.75
N CYS A 47 4.82 8.09 -3.77
CA CYS A 47 4.02 6.92 -3.39
C CYS A 47 3.33 7.34 -2.08
N ASP A 48 1.99 7.34 -2.00
CA ASP A 48 1.22 8.03 -0.95
C ASP A 48 1.82 7.87 0.47
N GLN A 49 1.54 8.78 1.39
CA GLN A 49 2.05 8.62 2.76
C GLN A 49 1.64 7.27 3.37
N VAL A 50 2.57 6.65 4.08
CA VAL A 50 2.25 5.44 4.86
C VAL A 50 1.24 5.84 5.92
N TYR A 51 0.00 5.42 5.72
CA TYR A 51 -1.10 5.69 6.63
C TYR A 51 -1.00 4.81 7.87
N ARG A 52 -0.69 3.52 7.66
CA ARG A 52 -0.59 2.51 8.71
C ARG A 52 0.32 1.39 8.23
N SER A 53 1.11 0.82 9.13
CA SER A 53 1.85 -0.40 8.88
C SER A 53 1.75 -1.35 10.08
N ALA A 54 1.87 -2.64 9.82
CA ALA A 54 1.93 -3.66 10.85
C ALA A 54 2.72 -4.87 10.35
N ILE A 55 3.55 -5.42 11.23
CA ILE A 55 4.25 -6.70 11.02
C ILE A 55 3.62 -7.73 11.95
N TYR A 56 3.37 -8.93 11.41
CA TYR A 56 2.80 -10.08 12.11
C TYR A 56 3.81 -11.24 12.02
N PRO A 57 4.86 -11.24 12.86
CA PRO A 57 5.97 -12.18 12.75
C PRO A 57 5.55 -13.65 12.85
N GLU A 58 4.60 -13.96 13.75
CA GLU A 58 4.06 -15.31 13.95
C GLU A 58 3.33 -15.86 12.72
N ARG A 59 2.80 -14.97 11.87
CA ARG A 59 2.12 -15.31 10.62
C ARG A 59 3.05 -15.22 9.41
N GLY A 60 4.29 -14.75 9.59
CA GLY A 60 5.21 -14.46 8.50
C GLY A 60 4.67 -13.42 7.52
N GLU A 61 3.93 -12.43 8.00
CA GLU A 61 3.13 -11.50 7.19
C GLU A 61 3.39 -10.05 7.63
N PHE A 62 3.49 -9.10 6.70
CA PHE A 62 3.37 -7.68 6.99
C PHE A 62 2.33 -7.02 6.11
N ARG A 63 1.82 -5.88 6.57
CA ARG A 63 0.87 -5.03 5.83
C ARG A 63 1.30 -3.58 5.89
N VAL A 64 1.30 -2.91 4.75
CA VAL A 64 1.56 -1.47 4.65
C VAL A 64 0.42 -0.82 3.86
N TYR A 65 -0.30 0.06 4.53
CA TYR A 65 -1.43 0.81 3.98
C TYR A 65 -0.94 2.18 3.52
N TYR A 66 -1.13 2.46 2.25
CA TYR A 66 -0.79 3.71 1.58
C TYR A 66 -2.06 4.53 1.36
N GLY A 67 -2.03 5.80 1.76
CA GLY A 67 -3.19 6.65 1.66
C GLY A 67 -2.94 8.06 2.15
N ILE A 68 -4.01 8.84 2.25
CA ILE A 68 -3.98 10.19 2.80
C ILE A 68 -4.85 10.25 4.05
N GLN A 69 -4.35 10.88 5.11
CA GLN A 69 -5.21 11.31 6.22
C GLN A 69 -5.77 12.67 5.85
N SER A 70 -7.08 12.75 5.66
CA SER A 70 -7.78 14.02 5.44
C SER A 70 -8.76 14.23 6.58
N GLY A 71 -8.57 15.31 7.35
CA GLY A 71 -9.47 15.66 8.45
C GLY A 71 -8.92 16.73 9.39
N GLY A 72 -9.78 17.66 9.81
CA GLY A 72 -9.52 18.55 10.93
C GLY A 72 -9.80 17.88 12.28
N LEU A 73 -9.51 18.59 13.38
CA LEU A 73 -9.47 18.16 14.80
C LEU A 73 -10.63 17.29 15.34
N ALA A 74 -11.74 17.11 14.60
CA ALA A 74 -12.91 16.34 15.04
C ALA A 74 -13.13 15.01 14.29
N HIS A 75 -12.66 14.86 13.06
CA HIS A 75 -12.88 13.66 12.24
C HIS A 75 -11.73 13.41 11.26
N THR A 76 -10.83 12.49 11.61
CA THR A 76 -9.80 12.00 10.69
C THR A 76 -10.39 10.90 9.81
N ILE A 77 -10.57 11.18 8.52
CA ILE A 77 -10.94 10.15 7.55
C ILE A 77 -9.65 9.62 6.92
N ALA A 78 -9.41 8.33 7.11
CA ALA A 78 -8.34 7.62 6.45
C ALA A 78 -8.81 7.20 5.06
N LEU A 79 -8.22 7.79 4.03
CA LEU A 79 -8.47 7.44 2.64
C LEU A 79 -7.34 6.50 2.20
N VAL A 80 -7.57 5.19 2.33
CA VAL A 80 -6.62 4.17 1.88
C VAL A 80 -6.77 4.01 0.38
N HIS A 81 -5.66 4.09 -0.33
CA HIS A 81 -5.61 3.85 -1.77
C HIS A 81 -5.10 2.44 -2.03
N SER A 82 -3.93 2.11 -1.51
CA SER A 82 -3.27 0.83 -1.77
C SER A 82 -2.87 0.14 -0.47
N VAL A 83 -2.78 -1.18 -0.51
CA VAL A 83 -2.22 -2.00 0.56
C VAL A 83 -1.22 -2.97 -0.05
N VAL A 84 -0.02 -2.98 0.52
CA VAL A 84 1.02 -3.95 0.20
C VAL A 84 1.04 -5.00 1.31
N TYR A 85 0.84 -6.23 0.91
CA TYR A 85 1.00 -7.40 1.75
C TYR A 85 2.33 -8.06 1.42
N GLY A 86 3.14 -8.31 2.44
CA GLY A 86 4.35 -9.14 2.31
C GLY A 86 4.16 -10.44 3.07
N PHE A 87 4.62 -11.54 2.49
CA PHE A 87 4.62 -12.87 3.09
C PHE A 87 6.02 -13.46 3.01
N ARG A 88 6.51 -14.07 4.08
CA ARG A 88 7.77 -14.81 4.06
C ARG A 88 7.70 -15.94 3.02
N SER A 89 8.74 -16.02 2.21
CA SER A 89 8.90 -17.01 1.14
C SER A 89 10.31 -17.59 1.23
N ASP A 90 10.53 -18.80 0.71
CA ASP A 90 11.83 -19.48 0.78
C ASP A 90 12.95 -18.69 0.09
N ASN A 91 12.60 -17.86 -0.89
CA ASN A 91 13.53 -17.10 -1.72
C ASN A 91 13.51 -15.58 -1.45
N GLY A 92 12.87 -15.14 -0.36
CA GLY A 92 12.75 -13.73 -0.01
C GLY A 92 11.35 -13.39 0.51
N THR A 93 10.64 -12.54 -0.22
CA THR A 93 9.30 -12.06 0.18
C THR A 93 8.33 -12.13 -0.97
N ARG A 94 7.24 -12.87 -0.78
CA ARG A 94 6.10 -12.81 -1.69
C ARG A 94 5.29 -11.56 -1.39
N ILE A 95 4.87 -10.87 -2.43
CA ILE A 95 4.17 -9.60 -2.32
C ILE A 95 2.82 -9.67 -3.02
N GLU A 96 1.81 -9.08 -2.39
CA GLU A 96 0.51 -8.81 -3.02
C GLU A 96 0.15 -7.34 -2.84
N ILE A 97 -0.13 -6.66 -3.95
CA ILE A 97 -0.63 -5.29 -3.96
C ILE A 97 -2.13 -5.31 -4.22
N ARG A 98 -2.88 -4.74 -3.28
CA ARG A 98 -4.33 -4.54 -3.38
C ARG A 98 -4.60 -3.04 -3.46
N ASN A 99 -5.56 -2.63 -4.28
CA ASN A 99 -5.87 -1.21 -4.50
C ASN A 99 -7.38 -0.99 -4.45
N ALA A 100 -7.79 0.20 -4.03
CA ALA A 100 -9.16 0.66 -4.16
C ALA A 100 -9.59 0.50 -5.62
N GLN A 101 -10.85 0.10 -5.79
CA GLN A 101 -11.48 -0.10 -7.09
C GLN A 101 -11.09 1.04 -8.05
N GLU A 102 -10.69 0.66 -9.27
CA GLU A 102 -9.91 1.48 -10.22
C GLU A 102 -10.09 2.98 -10.02
N PRO A 103 -9.02 3.72 -9.71
CA PRO A 103 -9.15 5.14 -9.63
C PRO A 103 -9.62 5.66 -10.99
N ALA A 104 -10.67 6.48 -11.01
CA ALA A 104 -11.25 7.10 -12.20
C ALA A 104 -10.23 7.92 -13.03
N PHE A 105 -9.01 8.07 -12.51
CA PHE A 105 -7.89 8.80 -13.11
C PHE A 105 -6.64 7.92 -13.22
N GLY A 106 -6.72 6.72 -13.81
CA GLY A 106 -5.57 6.03 -14.43
C GLY A 106 -4.25 5.98 -13.63
N THR A 107 -4.29 6.06 -12.29
CA THR A 107 -3.09 6.33 -11.52
C THR A 107 -2.20 5.11 -11.57
N GLN A 108 -0.97 5.29 -12.04
CA GLN A 108 0.11 4.30 -12.17
C GLN A 108 0.61 3.77 -10.81
N ARG A 109 -0.23 3.72 -9.77
CA ARG A 109 0.15 3.38 -8.39
C ARG A 109 0.66 1.96 -8.24
N VAL A 110 0.04 0.99 -8.92
CA VAL A 110 0.51 -0.39 -8.90
C VAL A 110 1.89 -0.49 -9.58
N PRO A 111 2.08 0.02 -10.81
CA PRO A 111 3.42 0.14 -11.41
C PRO A 111 4.45 0.84 -10.52
N ALA A 112 4.12 2.00 -9.95
CA ALA A 112 5.05 2.77 -9.11
C ALA A 112 5.43 2.04 -7.81
N LEU A 113 4.48 1.35 -7.15
CA LEU A 113 4.76 0.53 -5.97
C LEU A 113 5.58 -0.71 -6.33
N THR A 114 5.27 -1.38 -7.44
CA THR A 114 6.07 -2.50 -7.94
C THR A 114 7.50 -2.04 -8.23
N ASN A 115 7.67 -0.92 -8.94
CA ASN A 115 8.98 -0.35 -9.24
C ASN A 115 9.72 0.04 -7.96
N PHE A 116 9.05 0.65 -6.99
CA PHE A 116 9.66 0.98 -5.70
C PHE A 116 10.16 -0.26 -4.96
N ILE A 117 9.41 -1.35 -4.99
CA ILE A 117 9.80 -2.62 -4.38
C ILE A 117 10.99 -3.26 -5.10
N GLU A 118 11.06 -3.14 -6.44
CA GLU A 118 12.13 -3.72 -7.24
C GLU A 118 13.41 -2.88 -7.24
N THR A 119 13.31 -1.56 -7.22
CA THR A 119 14.42 -0.63 -7.49
C THR A 119 14.66 0.39 -6.39
N GLY A 120 13.78 0.49 -5.40
CA GLY A 120 13.79 1.53 -4.36
C GLY A 120 13.33 2.91 -4.85
N ARG A 121 12.75 3.01 -6.07
CA ARG A 121 12.30 4.28 -6.67
C ARG A 121 10.83 4.23 -7.09
N CYS A 122 10.10 5.30 -6.78
CA CYS A 122 8.75 5.54 -7.30
C CYS A 122 8.86 6.24 -8.66
N GLU A 123 8.99 5.49 -9.76
CA GLU A 123 8.88 6.02 -11.15
C GLU A 123 7.72 5.36 -11.88
#